data_AF-A0AAU2DPE7-F1
#
_entry.id   AF-A0AAU2DPE7-F1
#
_cell.length_a   1.000
_cell.length_b   1.000
_cell.length_c   1.000
_cell.angle_alpha   90.00
_cell.angle_beta   90.00
_cell.angle_gamma   90.00
#
_symmetry.space_group_name_H-M   'P 1'
#
loop_
_entity.id
_entity.type
_entity.pdbx_description
1 polymer ?
#
loop_
_entity_poly.entity_id
_entity_poly.type
_entity_poly.pdbx_seq_one_letter_code
_entity_poly.pdbx_strand_id
1 'polypeptide(L)'
;MAGTRARRATHAATTTVTAAALPRLALPRLALAGLALVALTGLTGCSGDDSPSSTVSKAESAARSAGREATAAASSLASLATEALESATAEAGRRLDDIKGGVDAKGSVALGEPAADGDRTKVEVTAKNSTDSTKSFAVQVDFTDEAGSLLDTVVVTVSDVPAGDSGKATARSNRQLTGTVRAKAARAVRY
;
A
#
# COMPACT_ATOMS: atom_id res chain seq x y z
N MET A 1 -68.54 17.85 16.27
CA MET A 1 -67.87 18.15 14.99
C MET A 1 -66.54 17.41 15.01
N ALA A 2 -66.46 16.14 14.59
CA ALA A 2 -66.47 15.62 13.22
C ALA A 2 -65.33 16.20 12.36
N GLY A 3 -64.41 15.35 11.86
CA GLY A 3 -63.55 15.73 10.73
C GLY A 3 -62.19 15.05 10.57
N THR A 4 -62.19 13.74 10.37
CA THR A 4 -61.11 12.85 9.92
C THR A 4 -60.32 13.32 8.68
N ARG A 5 -58.99 13.06 8.63
CA ARG A 5 -58.17 12.52 7.49
C ARG A 5 -56.67 12.79 7.76
N ALA A 6 -55.82 11.81 8.09
CA ALA A 6 -55.28 10.71 7.28
C ALA A 6 -54.42 11.13 6.06
N ARG A 7 -53.09 11.16 6.26
CA ARG A 7 -52.01 10.82 5.30
C ARG A 7 -50.80 10.43 6.17
N ARG A 8 -50.39 9.16 6.36
CA ARG A 8 -49.98 8.06 5.47
C ARG A 8 -48.64 8.31 4.77
N ALA A 9 -47.66 7.47 5.18
CA ALA A 9 -46.39 7.10 4.56
C ALA A 9 -45.33 8.22 4.49
N THR A 10 -44.11 8.02 4.98
CA THR A 10 -43.20 6.98 4.48
C THR A 10 -42.31 6.37 5.56
N HIS A 11 -42.33 5.03 5.58
CA HIS A 11 -41.29 4.19 6.15
C HIS A 11 -39.93 4.55 5.52
N ALA A 12 -38.92 4.84 6.34
CA ALA A 12 -37.53 4.61 5.99
C ALA A 12 -37.06 3.43 6.83
N ALA A 13 -36.87 2.31 6.17
CA ALA A 13 -36.54 1.02 6.74
C ALA A 13 -35.17 1.08 7.44
N THR A 14 -35.18 0.82 8.74
CA THR A 14 -34.01 0.33 9.48
C THR A 14 -33.67 -1.04 8.94
N THR A 15 -32.74 -1.14 7.98
CA THR A 15 -32.19 -2.43 7.57
C THR A 15 -31.15 -2.86 8.59
N THR A 16 -31.64 -3.42 9.70
CA THR A 16 -30.87 -4.27 10.60
C THR A 16 -30.51 -5.54 9.81
N VAL A 17 -29.24 -5.67 9.40
CA VAL A 17 -28.75 -6.94 8.86
C VAL A 17 -28.50 -7.87 10.04
N THR A 18 -29.52 -8.66 10.34
CA THR A 18 -29.47 -9.83 11.20
C THR A 18 -28.43 -10.80 10.65
N ALA A 19 -27.36 -11.00 11.40
CA ALA A 19 -26.39 -12.08 11.18
C ALA A 19 -27.12 -13.43 11.35
N ALA A 20 -27.50 -14.04 10.23
CA ALA A 20 -27.97 -15.42 10.21
C ALA A 20 -26.77 -16.35 10.33
N ALA A 21 -26.85 -17.22 11.33
CA ALA A 21 -25.90 -18.25 11.66
C ALA A 21 -25.98 -19.46 10.70
N LEU A 22 -24.85 -20.19 10.67
CA LEU A 22 -24.61 -21.60 10.25
C LEU A 22 -24.18 -21.83 8.79
N PRO A 23 -23.38 -22.89 8.49
CA PRO A 23 -22.90 -23.98 9.35
C PRO A 23 -21.36 -24.12 9.44
N ARG A 24 -20.92 -24.79 10.51
CA ARG A 24 -19.55 -25.32 10.67
C ARG A 24 -19.31 -26.39 9.60
N LEU A 25 -18.48 -26.08 8.61
CA LEU A 25 -17.87 -27.06 7.72
C LEU A 25 -16.41 -27.23 8.14
N ALA A 26 -16.17 -28.34 8.83
CA ALA A 26 -14.85 -28.92 9.02
C ALA A 26 -14.33 -29.47 7.68
N LEU A 27 -13.00 -29.43 7.51
CA LEU A 27 -12.10 -30.23 6.65
C LEU A 27 -11.07 -29.33 5.93
N PRO A 28 -9.88 -29.82 5.57
CA PRO A 28 -8.91 -30.60 6.35
C PRO A 28 -7.58 -29.85 6.49
N ARG A 29 -6.77 -30.25 7.48
CA ARG A 29 -5.39 -29.77 7.70
C ARG A 29 -4.52 -30.12 6.49
N LEU A 30 -4.25 -29.16 5.63
CA LEU A 30 -3.19 -29.24 4.63
C LEU A 30 -1.86 -28.87 5.31
N ALA A 31 -1.15 -29.92 5.72
CA ALA A 31 0.23 -29.83 6.17
C ALA A 31 1.08 -29.26 5.03
N LEU A 32 1.61 -28.04 5.20
CA LEU A 32 2.73 -27.59 4.39
C LEU A 32 3.95 -28.43 4.79
N ALA A 33 4.35 -29.27 3.85
CA ALA A 33 5.57 -30.06 3.88
C ALA A 33 6.80 -29.16 4.07
N GLY A 34 7.74 -29.67 4.86
CA GLY A 34 8.88 -28.93 5.38
C GLY A 34 9.82 -28.35 4.34
N LEU A 35 10.31 -27.15 4.64
CA LEU A 35 11.50 -26.59 4.03
C LEU A 35 12.70 -27.43 4.53
N ALA A 36 13.20 -28.29 3.66
CA ALA A 36 14.42 -29.07 3.91
C ALA A 36 15.61 -28.11 4.03
N LEU A 37 16.04 -27.87 5.28
CA LEU A 37 17.33 -27.27 5.59
C LEU A 37 18.42 -28.29 5.19
N VAL A 38 18.95 -28.16 3.97
CA VAL A 38 20.08 -28.98 3.53
C VAL A 38 21.29 -28.62 4.39
N ALA A 39 21.76 -29.63 5.12
CA ALA A 39 22.90 -29.59 6.01
C ALA A 39 24.20 -29.29 5.26
N LEU A 40 24.92 -28.26 5.71
CA LEU A 40 26.35 -28.09 5.45
C LEU A 40 27.14 -28.94 6.45
N THR A 41 27.26 -30.24 6.17
CA THR A 41 28.21 -31.14 6.84
C THR A 41 28.98 -31.90 5.77
N GLY A 42 30.27 -31.61 5.62
CA GLY A 42 31.14 -32.41 4.77
C GLY A 42 32.40 -31.70 4.25
N LEU A 43 33.29 -31.27 5.15
CA LEU A 43 34.70 -31.09 4.81
C LEU A 43 35.53 -32.01 5.71
N THR A 44 35.37 -33.32 5.51
CA THR A 44 36.41 -34.29 5.87
C THR A 44 37.52 -34.15 4.84
N GLY A 45 38.40 -33.16 5.05
CA GLY A 45 39.63 -33.03 4.29
C GLY A 45 40.56 -34.18 4.65
N CYS A 46 40.64 -35.17 3.77
CA CYS A 46 41.68 -36.20 3.79
C CYS A 46 42.75 -35.81 2.76
N SER A 47 44.01 -35.78 3.21
CA SER A 47 45.17 -35.25 2.48
C SER A 47 45.30 -35.73 1.03
N GLY A 48 45.49 -34.77 0.14
CA GLY A 48 46.02 -34.95 -1.21
C GLY A 48 46.92 -33.77 -1.53
N ASP A 49 48.21 -34.04 -1.69
CA ASP A 49 49.27 -33.08 -2.00
C ASP A 49 49.15 -32.64 -3.47
N ASP A 50 48.49 -31.51 -3.72
CA ASP A 50 48.53 -30.80 -5.02
C ASP A 50 48.12 -29.32 -4.83
N SER A 51 49.12 -28.44 -4.89
CA SER A 51 49.08 -26.98 -5.15
C SER A 51 47.77 -26.20 -4.83
N PRO A 52 47.72 -25.40 -3.74
CA PRO A 52 46.48 -24.79 -3.23
C PRO A 52 46.00 -23.50 -3.93
N SER A 53 46.54 -23.11 -5.09
CA SER A 53 46.25 -21.79 -5.68
C SER A 53 45.22 -21.79 -6.84
N SER A 54 44.82 -22.95 -7.37
CA SER A 54 43.95 -23.06 -8.56
C SER A 54 42.58 -23.70 -8.32
N THR A 55 42.41 -24.45 -7.23
CA THR A 55 41.15 -25.11 -6.84
C THR A 55 40.23 -24.21 -6.01
N VAL A 56 40.80 -23.32 -5.19
CA VAL A 56 40.05 -22.27 -4.47
C VAL A 56 39.35 -21.32 -5.46
N SER A 57 40.05 -20.90 -6.52
CA SER A 57 39.51 -19.98 -7.55
C SER A 57 38.37 -20.56 -8.38
N LYS A 58 38.33 -21.89 -8.56
CA LYS A 58 37.29 -22.58 -9.35
C LYS A 58 36.05 -22.89 -8.52
N ALA A 59 36.22 -23.24 -7.25
CA ALA A 59 35.12 -23.34 -6.29
C ALA A 59 34.46 -21.97 -6.04
N GLU A 60 35.25 -20.89 -5.95
CA GLU A 60 34.72 -19.53 -5.86
C GLU A 60 33.96 -19.10 -7.12
N SER A 61 34.46 -19.44 -8.32
CA SER A 61 33.81 -19.06 -9.59
C SER A 61 32.47 -19.78 -9.80
N ALA A 62 32.36 -21.05 -9.38
CA ALA A 62 31.11 -21.81 -9.44
C ALA A 62 30.10 -21.36 -8.37
N ALA A 63 30.56 -21.03 -7.16
CA ALA A 63 29.70 -20.45 -6.12
C ALA A 63 29.21 -19.04 -6.52
N ARG A 64 30.08 -18.24 -7.15
CA ARG A 64 29.72 -16.92 -7.71
C ARG A 64 28.74 -17.04 -8.88
N SER A 65 28.81 -18.06 -9.74
CA SER A 65 27.86 -18.22 -10.85
C SER A 65 26.47 -18.65 -10.35
N ALA A 66 26.38 -19.61 -9.42
CA ALA A 66 25.11 -19.99 -8.81
C ALA A 66 24.51 -18.86 -7.96
N GLY A 67 25.35 -18.12 -7.23
CA GLY A 67 24.94 -16.93 -6.49
C GLY A 67 24.48 -15.77 -7.39
N ARG A 68 25.09 -15.60 -8.58
CA ARG A 68 24.70 -14.57 -9.55
C ARG A 68 23.35 -14.84 -10.17
N GLU A 69 22.98 -16.09 -10.45
CA GLU A 69 21.65 -16.41 -10.99
C GLU A 69 20.55 -16.18 -9.96
N ALA A 70 20.75 -16.60 -8.70
CA ALA A 70 19.82 -16.31 -7.61
C ALA A 70 19.74 -14.79 -7.34
N THR A 71 20.87 -14.08 -7.39
CA THR A 71 20.92 -12.61 -7.24
C THR A 71 20.27 -11.91 -8.42
N ALA A 72 20.45 -12.38 -9.65
CA ALA A 72 19.85 -11.80 -10.85
C ALA A 72 18.34 -12.02 -10.87
N ALA A 73 17.85 -13.18 -10.43
CA ALA A 73 16.42 -13.44 -10.26
C ALA A 73 15.82 -12.54 -9.17
N ALA A 74 16.50 -12.43 -8.02
CA ALA A 74 16.08 -11.52 -6.94
C ALA A 74 16.10 -10.05 -7.38
N SER A 75 17.14 -9.63 -8.12
CA SER A 75 17.27 -8.27 -8.64
C SER A 75 16.21 -7.98 -9.70
N SER A 76 15.91 -8.93 -10.60
CA SER A 76 14.86 -8.77 -11.60
C SER A 76 13.48 -8.63 -10.95
N LEU A 77 13.19 -9.43 -9.93
CA LEU A 77 11.94 -9.32 -9.16
C LEU A 77 11.86 -7.99 -8.40
N ALA A 78 12.96 -7.55 -7.78
CA ALA A 78 13.04 -6.26 -7.09
C ALA A 78 12.87 -5.09 -8.08
N SER A 79 13.47 -5.17 -9.27
CA SER A 79 13.29 -4.18 -10.33
C SER A 79 11.84 -4.11 -10.78
N LEU A 80 11.21 -5.25 -11.11
CA LEU A 80 9.80 -5.29 -11.52
C LEU A 80 8.85 -4.71 -10.47
N ALA A 81 9.10 -5.01 -9.19
CA ALA A 81 8.33 -4.44 -8.08
C ALA A 81 8.52 -2.91 -7.98
N THR A 82 9.74 -2.43 -8.17
CA THR A 82 10.07 -1.00 -8.18
C THR A 82 9.44 -0.30 -9.38
N GLU A 83 9.58 -0.84 -10.58
CA GLU A 83 9.04 -0.30 -11.82
C GLU A 83 7.51 -0.21 -11.78
N ALA A 84 6.82 -1.22 -11.24
CA ALA A 84 5.37 -1.18 -11.08
C ALA A 84 4.92 -0.04 -10.16
N LEU A 85 5.68 0.21 -9.10
CA LEU A 85 5.39 1.24 -8.11
C LEU A 85 5.75 2.65 -8.61
N GLU A 86 6.88 2.79 -9.30
CA GLU A 86 7.25 4.00 -10.02
C GLU A 86 6.22 4.34 -11.08
N SER A 87 5.73 3.35 -11.83
CA SER A 87 4.67 3.52 -12.82
C SER A 87 3.36 3.98 -12.15
N ALA A 88 2.97 3.39 -11.02
CA ALA A 88 1.80 3.84 -10.27
C ALA A 88 1.95 5.28 -9.75
N THR A 89 3.14 5.65 -9.29
CA THR A 89 3.48 7.00 -8.84
C THR A 89 3.45 7.99 -10.00
N ALA A 90 3.96 7.59 -11.16
CA ALA A 90 3.94 8.40 -12.38
C ALA A 90 2.51 8.62 -12.87
N GLU A 91 1.66 7.59 -12.88
CA GLU A 91 0.23 7.69 -13.18
C GLU A 91 -0.52 8.58 -12.19
N ALA A 92 -0.24 8.45 -10.88
CA ALA A 92 -0.78 9.35 -9.87
C ALA A 92 -0.37 10.80 -10.13
N GLY A 93 0.91 11.02 -10.49
CA GLY A 93 1.42 12.33 -10.90
C GLY A 93 0.70 12.89 -12.14
N ARG A 94 0.55 12.08 -13.19
CA ARG A 94 -0.17 12.46 -14.43
C ARG A 94 -1.59 12.92 -14.14
N ARG A 95 -2.32 12.19 -13.27
CA ARG A 95 -3.68 12.57 -12.87
C ARG A 95 -3.75 13.94 -12.19
N LEU A 96 -2.71 14.31 -11.44
CA LEU A 96 -2.61 15.64 -10.83
C LEU A 96 -2.22 16.70 -11.87
N ASP A 97 -1.33 16.37 -12.80
CA ASP A 97 -0.89 17.27 -13.88
C ASP A 97 -1.99 17.56 -14.91
N ASP A 98 -2.95 16.65 -15.07
CA ASP A 98 -4.13 16.84 -15.93
C ASP A 98 -5.14 17.85 -15.36
N ILE A 99 -5.06 18.19 -14.07
CA ILE A 99 -5.92 19.18 -13.43
C ILE A 99 -5.58 20.58 -13.95
N LYS A 100 -6.49 21.15 -14.74
CA LYS A 100 -6.33 22.48 -15.31
C LYS A 100 -6.45 23.56 -14.24
N GLY A 101 -5.49 24.50 -14.23
CA GLY A 101 -5.44 25.58 -13.24
C GLY A 101 -5.02 25.13 -11.84
N GLY A 102 -4.52 23.91 -11.70
CA GLY A 102 -4.04 23.37 -10.43
C GLY A 102 -2.88 24.18 -9.85
N VAL A 103 -2.97 24.50 -8.57
CA VAL A 103 -1.89 25.14 -7.80
C VAL A 103 -1.33 24.15 -6.80
N ASP A 104 0.00 24.09 -6.65
CA ASP A 104 0.63 23.27 -5.60
C ASP A 104 0.10 23.65 -4.22
N ALA A 105 -0.40 22.65 -3.51
CA ALA A 105 -1.08 22.81 -2.23
C ALA A 105 -0.56 21.84 -1.17
N LYS A 106 0.63 21.27 -1.38
CA LYS A 106 1.22 20.29 -0.46
C LYS A 106 1.34 20.82 0.96
N GLY A 107 1.72 22.10 1.12
CA GLY A 107 1.81 22.76 2.44
C GLY A 107 0.47 22.97 3.15
N SER A 108 -0.65 22.80 2.43
CA SER A 108 -2.01 22.93 2.98
C SER A 108 -2.64 21.59 3.36
N VAL A 109 -1.91 20.49 3.21
CA VAL A 109 -2.40 19.13 3.49
C VAL A 109 -1.72 18.55 4.72
N ALA A 110 -2.53 17.99 5.62
CA ALA A 110 -2.08 17.21 6.76
C ALA A 110 -2.61 15.77 6.65
N LEU A 111 -1.78 14.81 7.05
CA LEU A 111 -2.16 13.40 7.11
C LEU A 111 -2.23 12.96 8.57
N GLY A 112 -3.23 12.14 8.89
CA GLY A 112 -3.31 11.44 10.17
C GLY A 112 -2.36 10.25 10.26
N GLU A 113 -2.54 9.44 11.30
CA GLU A 113 -1.79 8.18 11.44
C GLU A 113 -2.43 7.07 10.60
N PRO A 114 -1.64 6.26 9.87
CA PRO A 114 -2.17 5.10 9.16
C PRO A 114 -2.80 4.09 10.13
N ALA A 115 -3.99 3.59 9.79
CA ALA A 115 -4.72 2.62 10.60
C ALA A 115 -5.27 1.48 9.74
N ALA A 116 -5.53 0.33 10.35
CA ALA A 116 -6.23 -0.76 9.69
C ALA A 116 -7.70 -0.38 9.38
N ASP A 117 -8.21 -0.86 8.26
CA ASP A 117 -9.56 -0.69 7.75
C ASP A 117 -10.02 -1.99 7.05
N GLY A 118 -10.24 -3.04 7.84
CA GLY A 118 -10.59 -4.36 7.32
C GLY A 118 -9.38 -5.04 6.66
N ASP A 119 -9.46 -5.26 5.35
CA ASP A 119 -8.41 -5.83 4.51
C ASP A 119 -7.47 -4.77 3.90
N ARG A 120 -7.52 -3.53 4.40
CA ARG A 120 -6.80 -2.37 3.87
C ARG A 120 -6.23 -1.48 4.97
N THR A 121 -5.30 -0.61 4.60
CA THR A 121 -4.79 0.47 5.44
C THR A 121 -5.41 1.79 4.99
N LYS A 122 -5.83 2.62 5.94
CA LYS A 122 -6.36 3.96 5.65
C LYS A 122 -5.57 5.04 6.36
N VAL A 123 -5.65 6.25 5.84
CA VAL A 123 -5.21 7.45 6.54
C VAL A 123 -6.19 8.60 6.26
N GLU A 124 -6.48 9.39 7.29
CA GLU A 124 -7.27 10.62 7.12
C GLU A 124 -6.41 11.69 6.44
N VAL A 125 -6.97 12.35 5.44
CA VAL A 125 -6.38 13.48 4.74
C VAL A 125 -7.18 14.71 5.12
N THR A 126 -6.53 15.73 5.66
CA THR A 126 -7.13 17.04 5.94
C THR A 126 -6.50 18.07 5.00
N ALA A 127 -7.31 18.78 4.23
CA ALA A 127 -6.86 19.85 3.34
C ALA A 127 -7.44 21.19 3.81
N LYS A 128 -6.58 22.18 4.03
CA LYS A 128 -6.96 23.54 4.42
C LYS A 128 -7.06 24.45 3.21
N ASN A 129 -8.22 25.06 3.01
CA ASN A 129 -8.42 26.04 1.97
C ASN A 129 -8.23 27.47 2.49
N SER A 130 -7.05 28.04 2.23
CA SER A 130 -6.75 29.42 2.61
C SER A 130 -7.22 30.48 1.59
N THR A 131 -8.00 30.10 0.57
CA THR A 131 -8.56 31.08 -0.39
C THR A 131 -9.90 31.65 0.08
N ASP A 132 -10.37 32.64 -0.66
CA ASP A 132 -11.64 33.34 -0.54
C ASP A 132 -12.82 32.66 -1.26
N SER A 133 -12.57 31.56 -1.97
CA SER A 133 -13.58 30.76 -2.68
C SER A 133 -13.49 29.28 -2.32
N THR A 134 -14.58 28.54 -2.57
CA THR A 134 -14.60 27.08 -2.42
C THR A 134 -13.62 26.42 -3.40
N LYS A 135 -12.85 25.46 -2.90
CA LYS A 135 -11.82 24.75 -3.69
C LYS A 135 -11.86 23.26 -3.43
N SER A 136 -11.44 22.50 -4.44
CA SER A 136 -11.19 21.07 -4.30
C SER A 136 -9.70 20.78 -4.29
N PHE A 137 -9.31 19.67 -3.68
CA PHE A 137 -7.93 19.24 -3.57
C PHE A 137 -7.80 17.82 -4.09
N ALA A 138 -6.82 17.57 -4.93
CA ALA A 138 -6.39 16.22 -5.26
C ALA A 138 -5.03 15.97 -4.59
N VAL A 139 -4.95 14.90 -3.80
CA VAL A 139 -3.78 14.59 -2.98
C VAL A 139 -3.29 13.20 -3.33
N GLN A 140 -2.03 13.10 -3.74
CA GLN A 140 -1.33 11.83 -3.82
C GLN A 140 -0.74 11.51 -2.45
N VAL A 141 -1.21 10.40 -1.86
CA VAL A 141 -0.76 9.85 -0.60
C VAL A 141 0.10 8.63 -0.89
N ASP A 142 1.34 8.67 -0.40
CA ASP A 142 2.26 7.56 -0.43
C ASP A 142 2.30 6.91 0.96
N PHE A 143 2.06 5.61 1.01
CA PHE A 143 2.31 4.79 2.19
C PHE A 143 3.72 4.23 2.12
N THR A 144 4.52 4.39 3.18
CA THR A 144 5.90 3.90 3.21
C THR A 144 6.17 3.04 4.43
N ASP A 145 7.21 2.23 4.36
CA ASP A 145 7.76 1.55 5.53
C ASP A 145 8.61 2.51 6.38
N GLU A 146 9.32 1.95 7.36
CA GLU A 146 10.18 2.73 8.23
C GLU A 146 11.41 3.33 7.55
N ALA A 147 11.95 2.62 6.56
CA ALA A 147 13.12 3.03 5.78
C ALA A 147 12.75 4.08 4.72
N GLY A 148 11.47 4.34 4.51
CA GLY A 148 10.96 5.27 3.51
C GLY A 148 10.68 4.61 2.15
N SER A 149 10.79 3.28 2.06
CA SER A 149 10.42 2.52 0.87
C SER A 149 8.93 2.65 0.65
N LEU A 150 8.54 2.95 -0.59
CA LEU A 150 7.13 3.07 -0.96
C LEU A 150 6.48 1.67 -0.91
N LEU A 151 5.34 1.59 -0.22
CA LEU A 151 4.54 0.38 -0.05
C LEU A 151 3.30 0.42 -0.93
N ASP A 152 2.67 1.59 -1.08
CA ASP A 152 1.49 1.82 -1.92
C ASP A 152 1.32 3.32 -2.18
N THR A 153 0.62 3.69 -3.26
CA THR A 153 0.29 5.09 -3.57
C THR A 153 -1.15 5.23 -4.03
N VAL A 154 -1.83 6.28 -3.57
CA VAL A 154 -3.26 6.51 -3.80
C VAL A 154 -3.51 8.00 -4.03
N VAL A 155 -4.30 8.34 -5.04
CA VAL A 155 -4.82 9.71 -5.20
C VAL A 155 -6.22 9.78 -4.59
N VAL A 156 -6.43 10.74 -3.69
CA VAL A 156 -7.73 11.03 -3.07
C VAL A 156 -8.13 12.47 -3.33
N THR A 157 -9.42 12.70 -3.52
CA THR A 157 -9.98 14.05 -3.66
C THR A 157 -10.67 14.48 -2.37
N VAL A 158 -10.33 15.69 -1.90
CA VAL A 158 -11.10 16.42 -0.89
C VAL A 158 -11.92 17.47 -1.64
N SER A 159 -13.22 17.21 -1.81
CA SER A 159 -14.10 18.06 -2.62
C SER A 159 -14.69 19.22 -1.81
N ASP A 160 -15.00 20.31 -2.51
CA ASP A 160 -15.87 21.39 -2.04
C ASP A 160 -15.49 21.97 -0.66
N VAL A 161 -14.19 22.18 -0.44
CA VAL A 161 -13.69 22.78 0.80
C VAL A 161 -14.01 24.27 0.80
N PRO A 162 -14.85 24.76 1.73
CA PRO A 162 -15.24 26.16 1.76
C PRO A 162 -14.03 27.10 1.94
N ALA A 163 -14.22 28.37 1.59
CA ALA A 163 -13.22 29.40 1.78
C ALA A 163 -12.84 29.54 3.27
N GLY A 164 -11.54 29.53 3.57
CA GLY A 164 -11.00 29.64 4.93
C GLY A 164 -11.07 28.37 5.79
N ASP A 165 -11.77 27.32 5.33
CA ASP A 165 -12.06 26.12 6.12
C ASP A 165 -11.14 24.94 5.78
N SER A 166 -11.36 23.81 6.46
CA SER A 166 -10.69 22.54 6.17
C SER A 166 -11.68 21.45 5.81
N GLY A 167 -11.35 20.66 4.79
CA GLY A 167 -12.08 19.48 4.38
C GLY A 167 -11.32 18.21 4.74
N LYS A 168 -12.04 17.09 4.80
CA LYS A 168 -11.47 15.78 5.10
C LYS A 168 -11.83 14.75 4.04
N ALA A 169 -10.89 13.85 3.76
CA ALA A 169 -11.13 12.62 3.02
C ALA A 169 -10.35 11.47 3.63
N THR A 170 -10.60 10.25 3.17
CA THR A 170 -9.87 9.06 3.61
C THR A 170 -9.16 8.45 2.41
N ALA A 171 -7.83 8.44 2.45
CA ALA A 171 -7.04 7.65 1.50
C ALA A 171 -7.01 6.19 1.99
N ARG A 172 -7.40 5.26 1.11
CA ARG A 172 -7.39 3.82 1.39
C ARG A 172 -6.42 3.14 0.45
N SER A 173 -5.46 2.40 0.99
CA SER A 173 -4.55 1.56 0.23
C SER A 173 -5.32 0.46 -0.52
N ASN A 174 -4.68 -0.12 -1.53
CA ASN A 174 -5.23 -1.21 -2.33
C ASN A 174 -5.27 -2.54 -1.56
N ARG A 175 -4.46 -2.67 -0.50
CA ARG A 175 -4.26 -3.86 0.32
C ARG A 175 -3.91 -3.51 1.76
N GLN A 176 -4.06 -4.44 2.68
CA GLN A 176 -3.58 -4.30 4.05
C GLN A 176 -2.05 -4.19 4.04
N LEU A 177 -1.54 -3.11 4.62
CA LEU A 177 -0.11 -2.92 4.84
C LEU A 177 0.24 -3.44 6.24
N THR A 178 1.37 -4.12 6.33
CA THR A 178 1.86 -4.78 7.55
C THR A 178 3.19 -4.18 8.00
N GLY A 179 3.52 -4.37 9.27
CA GLY A 179 4.67 -3.70 9.89
C GLY A 179 4.37 -2.24 10.24
N THR A 180 5.41 -1.46 10.47
CA THR A 180 5.28 -0.04 10.78
C THR A 180 5.09 0.75 9.48
N VAL A 181 3.91 1.32 9.30
CA VAL A 181 3.51 2.07 8.11
C VAL A 181 3.48 3.55 8.43
N ARG A 182 4.07 4.37 7.55
CA ARG A 182 3.96 5.83 7.56
C ARG A 182 3.17 6.29 6.33
N ALA A 183 2.61 7.50 6.38
CA ALA A 183 1.99 8.13 5.22
C ALA A 183 2.58 9.52 4.98
N LYS A 184 2.78 9.88 3.71
CA LYS A 184 3.27 11.19 3.29
C LYS A 184 2.43 11.73 2.13
N ALA A 185 2.17 13.02 2.12
CA ALA A 185 1.60 13.69 0.96
C ALA A 185 2.74 13.90 -0.05
N ALA A 186 2.78 13.11 -1.11
CA ALA A 186 3.82 13.21 -2.12
C ALA A 186 3.65 14.51 -2.91
N ARG A 187 2.42 14.72 -3.41
CA ARG A 187 1.97 15.87 -4.18
C ARG A 187 0.53 16.23 -3.77
N ALA A 188 0.19 17.50 -3.84
CA ALA A 188 -1.20 17.93 -3.70
C ALA A 188 -1.47 19.14 -4.59
N VAL A 189 -2.64 19.15 -5.22
CA VAL A 189 -3.08 20.20 -6.14
C VAL A 189 -4.42 20.74 -5.67
N ARG A 190 -4.54 22.06 -5.57
CA ARG A 190 -5.81 22.76 -5.33
C ARG A 190 -6.35 23.33 -6.64
N TYR A 191 -7.64 23.17 -6.90
CA TYR A 191 -8.34 23.68 -8.09
C TYR A 191 -9.71 24.29 -7.74
#